data_AF-A0A9W8U033-F1
#
_entry.id   AF-A0A9W8U033-F1
#
_cell.length_a   1.000
_cell.length_b   1.000
_cell.length_c   1.000
_cell.angle_alpha   90.00
_cell.angle_beta   90.00
_cell.angle_gamma   90.00
#
_symmetry.space_group_name_H-M   'P 1'
#
loop_
_entity.id
_entity.type
_entity.pdbx_description
1 polymer ?
#
loop_
_entity_poly.entity_id
_entity_poly.type
_entity_poly.pdbx_seq_one_letter_code
_entity_poly.pdbx_strand_id
1 'polypeptide(L)'
;MLAALQVLSKRYGIKHITISPYNSQAAGVIERKHYDVREAMIRSANGNATDWSSTAHTVIWAERVTTRRSTGASPYFLAHGIHPLLPLDILEATYLVPPPSATLSTTELLVRRARELQKRLEDLEAMRSLVYEK
;
A
#
# COMPACT_ATOMS: atom_id res chain seq x y z
N MET A 1 -16.58 3.82 25.93
CA MET A 1 -16.07 4.08 24.57
C MET A 1 -16.97 5.04 23.77
N LEU A 2 -18.30 4.83 23.74
CA LEU A 2 -19.25 5.70 23.01
C LEU A 2 -19.27 7.17 23.47
N ALA A 3 -19.22 7.43 24.78
CA ALA A 3 -19.21 8.79 25.33
C ALA A 3 -17.97 9.59 24.88
N ALA A 4 -16.79 8.96 24.83
CA ALA A 4 -15.56 9.60 24.37
C ALA A 4 -15.63 9.96 22.87
N LEU A 5 -16.17 9.06 22.05
CA LEU A 5 -16.41 9.30 20.61
C LEU A 5 -17.37 10.47 20.38
N GLN A 6 -18.46 10.56 21.15
CA GLN A 6 -19.42 11.67 21.05
C GLN A 6 -18.79 13.01 21.44
N VAL A 7 -17.98 13.03 22.50
CA VAL A 7 -17.24 14.24 22.93
C VAL A 7 -16.29 14.71 21.83
N LEU A 8 -15.51 13.79 21.24
CA LEU A 8 -14.58 14.12 20.15
C LEU A 8 -15.33 14.57 18.88
N SER A 9 -16.39 13.87 18.52
CA SER A 9 -17.27 14.20 17.38
C SER A 9 -17.82 15.62 17.51
N LYS A 10 -18.35 15.98 18.69
CA LYS A 10 -18.86 17.33 18.96
C LYS A 10 -17.76 18.39 18.96
N ARG A 11 -16.58 18.07 19.52
CA ARG A 11 -15.44 18.99 19.60
C ARG A 11 -14.86 19.34 18.22
N TYR A 12 -14.75 18.35 17.34
CA TYR A 12 -14.15 18.52 16.00
C TYR A 12 -15.19 18.70 14.89
N GLY A 13 -16.48 18.76 15.20
CA GLY A 13 -17.55 18.86 14.21
C GLY A 13 -17.66 17.65 13.27
N ILE A 14 -17.15 16.48 13.69
CA ILE A 14 -17.13 15.26 12.88
C ILE A 14 -18.49 14.57 12.99
N LYS A 15 -19.19 14.39 11.88
CA LYS A 15 -20.44 13.62 11.85
C LYS A 15 -20.12 12.12 11.84
N HIS A 16 -20.36 11.43 12.97
CA HIS A 16 -20.21 9.99 13.03
C HIS A 16 -21.34 9.29 12.25
N ILE A 17 -20.99 8.48 11.25
CA ILE A 17 -21.93 7.70 10.45
C ILE A 17 -21.80 6.23 10.86
N THR A 18 -22.86 5.68 11.43
CA THR A 18 -22.92 4.26 11.79
C THR A 18 -23.50 3.47 10.62
N ILE A 19 -22.75 2.48 10.14
CA ILE A 19 -23.20 1.56 9.09
C ILE A 19 -24.06 0.48 9.74
N SER A 20 -25.17 0.09 9.11
CA SER A 20 -26.00 -1.00 9.62
C SER A 20 -25.25 -2.34 9.50
N PRO A 21 -25.43 -3.28 10.47
CA PRO A 21 -24.73 -4.57 10.47
C PRO A 21 -24.95 -5.45 9.23
N TYR A 22 -26.03 -5.20 8.48
CA TYR A 22 -26.46 -6.01 7.34
C TYR A 22 -26.19 -5.37 5.97
N ASN A 23 -25.32 -4.35 5.88
CA ASN A 23 -24.91 -3.75 4.60
C ASN A 23 -23.60 -4.38 4.05
N SER A 24 -23.61 -5.71 3.89
CA SER A 24 -22.42 -6.50 3.51
C SER A 24 -21.86 -6.15 2.13
N GLN A 25 -22.67 -5.66 1.19
CA GLN A 25 -22.20 -5.26 -0.14
C GLN A 25 -21.32 -4.00 -0.10
N ALA A 26 -21.76 -2.96 0.63
CA ALA A 26 -20.97 -1.74 0.78
C ALA A 26 -19.76 -1.96 1.68
N ALA A 27 -19.94 -2.69 2.79
CA ALA A 27 -18.85 -3.04 3.71
C ALA A 27 -17.80 -3.94 3.02
N GLY A 28 -18.22 -4.89 2.19
CA GLY A 28 -17.33 -5.85 1.53
C GLY A 28 -16.34 -5.22 0.54
N VAL A 29 -16.61 -4.04 -0.01
CA VAL A 29 -15.63 -3.31 -0.84
C VAL A 29 -14.52 -2.71 0.04
N ILE A 30 -14.87 -2.22 1.22
CA ILE A 30 -13.93 -1.65 2.19
C ILE A 30 -13.12 -2.78 2.83
N GLU A 31 -13.77 -3.85 3.25
CA GLU A 31 -13.15 -5.02 3.89
C GLU A 31 -12.12 -5.69 3.00
N ARG A 32 -12.42 -5.92 1.71
CA ARG A 32 -11.45 -6.48 0.76
C ARG A 32 -10.19 -5.62 0.62
N LYS A 33 -10.34 -4.30 0.56
CA LYS A 33 -9.19 -3.38 0.49
C LYS A 33 -8.35 -3.44 1.77
N HIS A 34 -9.00 -3.45 2.93
CA HIS A 34 -8.30 -3.57 4.20
C HIS A 34 -7.60 -4.93 4.34
N TYR A 35 -8.18 -5.99 3.80
CA TYR A 35 -7.56 -7.31 3.72
C TYR A 35 -6.27 -7.27 2.90
N ASP A 36 -6.30 -6.72 1.68
CA ASP A 36 -5.11 -6.62 0.82
C ASP A 36 -3.97 -5.84 1.50
N VAL A 37 -4.29 -4.73 2.16
CA VAL A 37 -3.31 -3.91 2.89
C VAL A 37 -2.72 -4.66 4.08
N ARG A 38 -3.56 -5.33 4.88
CA ARG A 38 -3.12 -6.13 6.02
C ARG A 38 -2.21 -7.28 5.57
N GLU A 39 -2.61 -7.99 4.52
CA GLU A 39 -1.83 -9.09 3.96
C GLU A 39 -0.49 -8.59 3.42
N ALA A 40 -0.48 -7.43 2.76
CA ALA A 40 0.74 -6.80 2.29
C ALA A 40 1.68 -6.38 3.45
N MET A 41 1.16 -5.92 4.59
CA MET A 41 1.97 -5.61 5.78
C MET A 41 2.68 -6.86 6.31
N ILE A 42 1.95 -7.97 6.47
CA ILE A 42 2.49 -9.23 6.99
C ILE A 42 3.52 -9.82 6.03
N ARG A 43 3.19 -9.88 4.73
CA ARG A 43 4.10 -10.40 3.70
C ARG A 43 5.35 -9.54 3.54
N SER A 44 5.22 -8.22 3.67
CA SER A 44 6.38 -7.33 3.69
C SER A 44 7.23 -7.55 4.94
N ALA A 45 6.66 -7.98 6.07
CA ALA A 45 7.40 -8.29 7.30
C ALA A 45 7.98 -9.72 7.32
N ASN A 46 8.32 -10.29 6.15
CA ASN A 46 8.81 -11.67 6.01
C ASN A 46 7.84 -12.72 6.60
N GLY A 47 6.54 -12.42 6.66
CA GLY A 47 5.53 -13.29 7.27
C GLY A 47 5.43 -13.18 8.79
N ASN A 48 6.28 -12.39 9.46
CA ASN A 48 6.17 -12.18 10.90
C ASN A 48 5.10 -11.14 11.23
N ALA A 49 3.98 -11.61 11.79
CA ALA A 49 2.90 -10.75 12.22
C ALA A 49 3.27 -9.81 13.38
N THR A 50 4.37 -10.03 14.08
CA THR A 50 4.82 -9.16 15.19
C THR A 50 5.50 -7.90 14.66
N ASP A 51 6.17 -7.99 13.52
CA ASP A 51 6.99 -6.91 12.95
C ASP A 51 6.22 -6.03 11.96
N TRP A 52 4.90 -6.23 11.83
CA TRP A 52 4.03 -5.51 10.89
C TRP A 52 4.13 -3.98 11.00
N SER A 53 4.38 -3.47 12.22
CA SER A 53 4.46 -2.02 12.47
C SER A 53 5.65 -1.38 11.74
N SER A 54 6.75 -2.12 11.58
CA SER A 54 7.94 -1.67 10.86
C SER A 54 7.67 -1.47 9.36
N THR A 55 6.82 -2.32 8.77
CA THR A 55 6.50 -2.30 7.33
C THR A 55 5.26 -1.47 7.01
N ALA A 56 4.44 -1.14 8.01
CA ALA A 56 3.18 -0.42 7.86
C ALA A 56 3.34 0.88 7.06
N HIS A 57 4.36 1.68 7.37
CA HIS A 57 4.58 2.96 6.68
C HIS A 57 4.84 2.77 5.18
N THR A 58 5.70 1.81 4.81
CA THR A 58 6.00 1.50 3.40
C THR A 58 4.81 0.92 2.66
N VAL A 59 4.00 0.08 3.29
CA VAL A 59 2.81 -0.52 2.66
C VAL A 59 1.70 0.52 2.47
N ILE A 60 1.47 1.38 3.45
CA ILE A 60 0.51 2.47 3.32
C ILE A 60 0.95 3.45 2.23
N TRP A 61 2.25 3.74 2.14
CA TRP A 61 2.78 4.57 1.06
C TRP A 61 2.60 3.90 -0.31
N ALA A 62 2.93 2.60 -0.42
CA ALA A 62 2.69 1.80 -1.62
C ALA A 62 1.23 1.83 -2.06
N GLU A 63 0.27 1.72 -1.13
CA GLU A 63 -1.16 1.79 -1.42
C GLU A 63 -1.56 3.15 -2.01
N ARG A 64 -1.01 4.24 -1.47
CA ARG A 64 -1.32 5.60 -1.93
C ARG A 64 -0.78 5.89 -3.33
N VAL A 65 0.38 5.35 -3.67
CA VAL A 65 1.05 5.63 -4.95
C VAL A 65 0.68 4.63 -6.05
N THR A 66 0.15 3.46 -5.69
CA THR A 66 -0.25 2.43 -6.66
C THR A 66 -1.62 2.75 -7.27
N THR A 67 -1.71 2.62 -8.60
CA THR A 67 -2.96 2.81 -9.34
C THR A 67 -4.00 1.77 -8.94
N ARG A 68 -5.20 2.23 -8.58
CA ARG A 68 -6.32 1.33 -8.24
C ARG A 68 -7.11 0.98 -9.49
N ARG A 69 -7.40 -0.31 -9.68
CA ARG A 69 -8.22 -0.81 -10.82
C ARG A 69 -9.59 -0.13 -10.90
N SER A 70 -10.23 0.14 -9.76
CA SER A 70 -11.57 0.75 -9.72
C SER A 70 -11.63 2.20 -10.21
N THR A 71 -10.54 2.95 -10.06
CA THR A 71 -10.49 4.39 -10.36
C THR A 71 -9.58 4.72 -11.53
N GLY A 72 -8.74 3.79 -11.98
CA GLY A 72 -7.74 4.02 -13.03
C GLY A 72 -6.60 4.95 -12.61
N ALA A 73 -6.64 5.49 -11.38
CA ALA A 73 -5.65 6.42 -10.83
C ALA A 73 -5.22 6.00 -9.41
N SER A 74 -4.06 6.47 -8.97
CA SER A 74 -3.58 6.28 -7.60
C SER A 74 -4.29 7.22 -6.63
N PRO A 75 -4.48 6.83 -5.35
CA PRO A 75 -5.04 7.72 -4.33
C PRO A 75 -4.29 9.05 -4.19
N TYR A 76 -2.96 9.02 -4.33
CA TYR A 76 -2.14 10.21 -4.31
C TYR A 76 -2.49 11.17 -5.44
N PHE A 77 -2.63 10.66 -6.67
CA PHE A 77 -3.06 11.46 -7.81
C PHE A 77 -4.46 12.04 -7.59
N LEU A 78 -5.40 11.26 -7.07
CA LEU A 78 -6.76 11.74 -6.79
C LEU A 78 -6.80 12.83 -5.72
N ALA A 79 -5.88 12.81 -4.75
CA ALA A 79 -5.81 13.80 -3.69
C ALA A 79 -5.06 15.07 -4.10
N HIS A 80 -4.02 14.96 -4.93
CA HIS A 80 -3.08 16.06 -5.21
C HIS A 80 -3.07 16.53 -6.68
N GLY A 81 -3.69 15.78 -7.59
CA GLY A 81 -3.68 16.09 -9.03
C GLY A 81 -2.33 15.86 -9.74
N ILE A 82 -1.34 15.31 -9.03
CA ILE A 82 0.02 15.06 -9.54
C ILE A 82 0.41 13.60 -9.33
N HIS A 83 1.19 13.05 -10.27
CA HIS A 83 1.72 11.70 -10.14
C HIS A 83 2.88 11.68 -9.12
N PRO A 84 2.91 10.71 -8.19
CA PRO A 84 4.03 10.59 -7.26
C PRO A 84 5.27 10.14 -8.04
N LEU A 85 6.39 10.84 -7.84
CA LEU A 85 7.70 10.41 -8.33
C LEU A 85 8.39 9.61 -7.22
N LEU A 86 8.67 8.34 -7.46
CA LEU A 86 9.39 7.50 -6.51
C LEU A 86 10.88 7.47 -6.83
N PRO A 87 11.76 7.27 -5.84
CA PRO A 87 13.19 7.16 -6.08
C PRO A 87 13.57 6.13 -7.16
N LEU A 88 12.81 5.03 -7.25
CA LEU A 88 13.01 4.01 -8.28
C LEU A 88 12.61 4.49 -9.69
N ASP A 89 11.58 5.34 -9.78
CA ASP A 89 11.13 5.92 -11.05
C ASP A 89 12.17 6.92 -11.59
N ILE A 90 12.89 7.63 -10.70
CA ILE A 90 13.93 8.60 -11.05
C ILE A 90 15.23 7.90 -11.48
N LEU A 91 15.57 6.77 -10.87
CA LEU A 91 16.80 6.04 -11.15
C LEU A 91 16.74 5.19 -12.43
N GLU A 92 15.64 5.27 -13.21
CA GLU A 92 15.32 4.36 -14.33
C GLU A 92 15.35 2.86 -13.98
N ALA A 93 15.55 2.53 -12.70
CA ALA A 93 15.70 1.19 -12.20
C ALA A 93 14.39 0.38 -12.31
N THR A 94 13.25 1.05 -12.51
CA THR A 94 12.00 0.41 -12.92
C THR A 94 12.18 -0.44 -14.20
N TYR A 95 13.07 -0.04 -15.12
CA TYR A 95 13.42 -0.84 -16.31
C TYR A 95 14.49 -1.92 -16.04
N LEU A 96 15.26 -1.78 -14.96
CA LEU A 96 16.25 -2.79 -14.54
C LEU A 96 15.58 -3.98 -13.84
N VAL A 97 14.43 -3.76 -13.22
CA VAL A 97 13.64 -4.87 -12.66
C VAL A 97 12.83 -5.51 -13.78
N PRO A 98 12.98 -6.81 -14.06
CA PRO A 98 12.24 -7.47 -15.12
C PRO A 98 10.72 -7.33 -14.90
N PRO A 99 9.95 -7.20 -15.99
CA PRO A 99 8.50 -7.20 -15.89
C PRO A 99 8.05 -8.50 -15.21
N PRO A 100 7.00 -8.46 -14.37
CA PRO A 100 6.49 -9.67 -13.75
C PRO A 100 6.09 -10.70 -14.81
N SER A 101 6.49 -11.95 -14.60
CA SER A 101 6.21 -13.07 -15.51
C SER A 101 4.72 -13.46 -15.56
N ALA A 102 3.93 -13.00 -14.60
CA ALA A 102 2.50 -13.25 -14.49
C ALA A 102 1.74 -11.99 -14.04
N THR A 103 0.42 -12.01 -14.21
CA THR A 103 -0.45 -10.97 -13.66
C THR A 103 -0.39 -10.97 -12.13
N LEU A 104 0.09 -9.88 -11.54
CA LEU A 104 0.18 -9.74 -10.09
C LEU A 104 -1.19 -9.40 -9.48
N SER A 105 -1.49 -10.00 -8.34
CA SER A 105 -2.60 -9.58 -7.47
C SER A 105 -2.32 -8.19 -6.88
N THR A 106 -3.37 -7.51 -6.40
CA THR A 106 -3.24 -6.21 -5.72
C THR A 106 -2.25 -6.30 -4.55
N THR A 107 -2.38 -7.35 -3.73
CA THR A 107 -1.50 -7.59 -2.59
C THR A 107 -0.05 -7.74 -3.02
N GLU A 108 0.24 -8.50 -4.09
CA GLU A 108 1.61 -8.67 -4.58
C GLU A 108 2.20 -7.37 -5.13
N LEU A 109 1.39 -6.55 -5.81
CA LEU A 109 1.82 -5.22 -6.24
C LEU A 109 2.20 -4.34 -5.05
N LEU A 110 1.37 -4.34 -4.00
CA LEU A 110 1.64 -3.59 -2.78
C LEU A 110 2.90 -4.08 -2.07
N VAL A 111 3.10 -5.40 -1.96
CA VAL A 111 4.30 -5.99 -1.35
C VAL A 111 5.54 -5.62 -2.15
N ARG A 112 5.50 -5.76 -3.48
CA ARG A 112 6.63 -5.42 -4.37
C ARG A 112 7.00 -3.95 -4.24
N ARG A 113 6.02 -3.05 -4.35
CA ARG A 113 6.22 -1.59 -4.16
C ARG A 113 6.73 -1.26 -2.75
N ALA A 114 6.20 -1.91 -1.70
CA ALA A 114 6.65 -1.68 -0.33
C ALA A 114 8.11 -2.11 -0.14
N ARG A 115 8.54 -3.23 -0.74
CA ARG A 115 9.94 -3.67 -0.72
C ARG A 115 10.87 -2.71 -1.45
N GLU A 116 10.47 -2.23 -2.63
CA GLU A 116 11.21 -1.18 -3.38
C GLU A 116 11.43 0.07 -2.52
N LEU A 117 10.40 0.50 -1.78
CA LEU A 117 10.46 1.65 -0.88
C LEU A 117 11.35 1.41 0.35
N GLN A 118 11.45 0.18 0.83
CA GLN A 118 12.31 -0.19 1.95
C GLN A 118 13.80 -0.16 1.61
N LYS A 119 14.17 -0.16 0.31
CA LYS A 119 15.56 -0.18 -0.16
C LYS A 119 16.41 -1.25 0.55
N ARG A 120 15.88 -2.47 0.67
CA ARG A 120 16.58 -3.57 1.34
C ARG A 120 17.92 -3.82 0.67
N LEU A 121 18.97 -3.99 1.48
CA LEU A 121 20.32 -4.17 0.99
C LEU A 121 20.43 -5.38 0.06
N GLU A 122 19.78 -6.49 0.42
CA GLU A 122 19.70 -7.71 -0.39
C GLU A 122 19.13 -7.46 -1.81
N ASP A 123 18.02 -6.71 -1.88
CA ASP A 123 17.36 -6.39 -3.15
C ASP A 123 18.25 -5.43 -4.00
N LEU A 124 18.99 -4.53 -3.35
CA LEU A 124 19.96 -3.65 -4.01
C LEU A 124 21.19 -4.41 -4.52
N GLU A 125 21.70 -5.36 -3.74
CA GLU A 125 22.83 -6.22 -4.13
C GLU A 125 22.47 -7.12 -5.31
N ALA A 126 21.28 -7.70 -5.31
CA ALA A 126 20.77 -8.48 -6.44
C ALA A 126 20.58 -7.63 -7.71
N MET A 127 20.08 -6.39 -7.58
CA MET A 127 20.03 -5.46 -8.71
C MET A 127 21.43 -5.08 -9.20
N ARG A 128 22.38 -4.90 -8.28
CA ARG A 128 23.77 -4.61 -8.63
C ARG A 128 24.39 -5.76 -9.43
N SER A 129 24.28 -7.01 -8.98
CA SER A 129 24.85 -8.15 -9.71
C SER A 129 24.26 -8.26 -11.12
N LEU A 130 22.95 -8.06 -11.30
CA LEU A 130 22.29 -8.06 -12.61
C LEU A 130 22.83 -7.00 -13.59
N VAL A 131 23.29 -5.85 -13.08
CA VAL A 131 23.85 -4.77 -13.91
C VAL A 131 25.31 -5.04 -14.28
N TYR A 132 26.08 -5.64 -13.37
CA TYR A 132 27.53 -5.88 -13.57
C TYR A 132 27.87 -7.27 -14.14
N GLU A 133 26.93 -8.21 -14.23
CA GLU A 133 27.08 -9.49 -14.94
C GLU A 133 26.81 -9.40 -16.45
N LYS A 134 26.56 -8.20 -16.99
CA LYS A 134 26.43 -7.94 -18.43
C LYS A 134 27.70 -7.38 -19.06
#